data_AF-A0A3D1G8V8-F1
#
_entry.id   AF-A0A3D1G8V8-F1
#
_cell.length_a   1.000
_cell.length_b   1.000
_cell.length_c   1.000
_cell.angle_alpha   90.00
_cell.angle_beta   90.00
_cell.angle_gamma   90.00
#
_symmetry.space_group_name_H-M   'P 1'
#
loop_
_entity.id
_entity.type
_entity.pdbx_description
1 polymer ?
#
loop_
_entity_poly.entity_id
_entity_poly.type
_entity_poly.pdbx_seq_one_letter_code
_entity_poly.pdbx_strand_id
1 'polypeptide(L)' 'KMIKKTALLLILFGISTCLVAQDATYKEQYRPQFHFSPAINWMNDPNGMVYYDGEYHLFYQ' A
#
# COMPACT_ATOMS: atom_id res chain seq x y z
N LYS A 1 -17.02 24.68 27.80
CA LYS A 1 -15.57 24.45 28.03
C LYS A 1 -15.19 22.96 28.00
N MET A 2 -16.04 22.07 28.53
CA MET A 2 -15.82 20.60 28.53
C MET A 2 -15.96 19.96 27.14
N ILE A 3 -16.99 20.33 26.36
CA ILE A 3 -17.27 19.78 25.02
C ILE A 3 -16.12 19.99 24.02
N LYS A 4 -15.44 21.15 24.06
CA LYS A 4 -14.30 21.45 23.19
C LYS A 4 -13.06 20.60 23.50
N LYS A 5 -12.89 20.18 24.78
CA LYS A 5 -11.78 19.30 25.19
C LYS A 5 -12.04 17.85 24.76
N THR A 6 -13.28 17.39 24.82
CA THR A 6 -13.68 16.06 24.35
C THR A 6 -13.52 15.93 22.84
N ALA A 7 -13.91 16.96 22.08
CA ALA A 7 -13.70 16.99 20.63
C ALA A 7 -12.21 16.97 20.25
N LEU A 8 -11.38 17.73 20.95
CA LEU A 8 -9.93 17.76 20.72
C LEU A 8 -9.28 16.39 21.00
N LEU A 9 -9.72 15.69 22.05
CA LEU A 9 -9.22 14.35 22.38
C LEU A 9 -9.60 13.30 21.33
N LEU A 10 -10.82 13.38 20.78
CA LEU A 10 -11.27 12.49 19.70
C LEU A 10 -10.52 12.74 18.38
N ILE A 11 -10.23 14.01 18.07
CA ILE A 11 -9.42 14.36 16.89
C ILE A 11 -7.98 13.86 17.05
N LEU A 12 -7.37 14.05 18.22
CA LEU A 12 -6.01 13.55 18.49
C LEU A 12 -5.93 12.02 18.41
N PHE A 13 -6.94 11.32 18.94
CA PHE A 13 -7.00 9.86 18.85
C PHE A 13 -7.18 9.38 17.40
N GLY A 14 -8.06 10.03 16.63
CA GLY A 14 -8.26 9.74 15.20
C GLY A 14 -6.99 9.96 14.35
N ILE A 15 -6.23 11.02 14.63
CA ILE A 15 -4.96 11.31 13.96
C ILE A 15 -3.91 10.23 14.27
N SER A 16 -3.78 9.82 15.55
CA SER A 16 -2.87 8.73 15.92
C SER A 16 -3.20 7.40 15.23
N THR A 17 -4.48 7.06 15.07
CA THR A 17 -4.88 5.82 14.38
C THR A 17 -4.58 5.85 12.88
N CYS A 18 -4.73 7.00 12.21
CA CYS A 18 -4.37 7.13 10.79
C CYS A 18 -2.86 6.98 10.55
N LEU A 19 -2.02 7.51 11.44
CA LEU A 19 -0.56 7.44 11.31
C LEU A 19 -0.01 6.01 11.39
N VAL A 20 -0.63 5.13 12.19
CA VAL A 20 -0.18 3.73 12.33
C VAL A 20 -0.61 2.86 11.14
N ALA A 21 -1.68 3.22 10.43
CA ALA A 21 -2.16 2.47 9.28
C ALA A 21 -1.33 2.68 8.00
N GLN A 22 -0.50 3.72 7.98
CA GLN A 22 0.37 4.01 6.86
C GLN A 22 1.67 3.24 7.05
N ASP A 23 2.10 2.51 6.02
CA ASP A 23 3.53 2.27 5.73
C ASP A 23 4.17 0.90 6.10
N ALA A 24 3.48 -0.21 5.79
CA ALA A 24 4.11 -1.54 5.76
C ALA A 24 4.27 -2.14 4.35
N THR A 25 3.56 -1.64 3.34
CA THR A 25 3.59 -2.21 1.99
C THR A 25 4.95 -1.95 1.33
N TYR A 26 5.55 -2.97 0.71
CA TYR A 26 6.86 -2.91 0.03
C TYR A 26 8.09 -2.75 0.96
N LYS A 27 7.91 -2.82 2.29
CA LYS A 27 9.02 -2.80 3.27
C LYS A 27 9.30 -4.16 3.93
N GLU A 28 8.60 -5.20 3.51
CA GLU A 28 8.75 -6.55 4.06
C GLU A 28 10.19 -7.05 3.81
N GLN A 29 10.79 -7.68 4.82
CA GLN A 29 12.22 -8.08 4.82
C GLN A 29 12.65 -8.85 3.56
N TYR A 30 11.76 -9.66 2.99
CA TYR A 30 12.05 -10.52 1.84
C TYR A 30 11.42 -10.03 0.53
N ARG A 31 10.80 -8.85 0.52
CA ARG A 31 10.11 -8.34 -0.68
C ARG A 31 11.11 -7.72 -1.65
N PRO A 32 11.15 -8.15 -2.92
CA PRO A 32 12.01 -7.55 -3.93
C PRO A 32 11.69 -6.06 -4.13
N GLN A 33 12.74 -5.23 -4.16
CA GLN A 33 12.61 -3.78 -4.34
C GLN A 33 12.73 -3.35 -5.81
N PHE A 34 13.38 -4.18 -6.64
CA PHE A 34 13.62 -3.89 -8.07
C PHE A 34 12.94 -4.86 -9.02
N HIS A 35 12.35 -5.94 -8.50
CA HIS A 35 11.62 -6.91 -9.31
C HIS A 35 10.12 -6.73 -9.06
N PHE A 36 9.33 -6.99 -10.09
CA PHE A 36 7.88 -6.97 -9.99
C PHE A 36 7.38 -7.90 -8.87
N SER A 37 6.43 -7.42 -8.06
CA SER A 37 5.69 -8.21 -7.07
C SER A 37 4.28 -7.63 -6.86
N PRO A 38 3.21 -8.46 -6.81
CA PRO A 38 1.84 -7.99 -6.63
C PRO A 38 1.64 -7.38 -5.25
N ALA A 39 0.88 -6.30 -5.12
CA ALA A 39 0.73 -5.55 -3.87
C ALA A 39 0.44 -6.44 -2.65
N ILE A 40 -0.40 -7.45 -2.81
CA ILE A 40 -0.75 -8.46 -1.81
C ILE A 40 -0.78 -9.86 -2.43
N ASN A 41 -0.76 -10.88 -1.57
CA ASN A 41 -0.89 -12.30 -1.91
C ASN A 41 0.31 -12.88 -2.69
N TRP A 42 0.03 -13.95 -3.43
CA TRP A 42 1.00 -14.78 -4.14
C TRP A 42 1.19 -14.28 -5.58
N MET A 43 2.38 -14.54 -6.11
CA MET A 43 2.74 -14.32 -7.50
C MET A 43 3.12 -15.66 -8.13
N ASN A 44 2.77 -15.80 -9.40
CA ASN A 44 2.79 -17.02 -10.18
C ASN A 44 3.25 -16.63 -11.59
N ASP A 45 2.79 -17.33 -12.63
CA ASP A 45 3.36 -17.18 -13.96
C ASP A 45 3.13 -15.77 -14.54
N PRO A 46 4.18 -15.11 -15.06
CA PRO A 46 4.03 -13.89 -15.84
C PRO A 46 3.38 -14.23 -17.18
N ASN A 47 2.32 -13.50 -17.52
CA ASN A 47 1.50 -13.71 -18.70
C ASN A 47 1.42 -12.44 -19.56
N GLY A 48 1.14 -12.62 -20.86
CA GLY A 48 0.72 -11.52 -21.72
C GLY A 48 1.70 -10.35 -21.82
N MET A 49 3.01 -10.59 -21.77
CA MET A 49 3.99 -9.52 -21.95
C MET A 49 3.86 -8.93 -23.36
N VAL A 50 3.36 -7.70 -23.46
CA VAL A 50 3.02 -7.05 -24.74
C VAL A 50 3.54 -5.62 -24.75
N TYR A 51 4.12 -5.21 -25.87
CA TYR A 51 4.40 -3.80 -26.15
C TYR A 51 3.24 -3.18 -26.92
N TYR A 52 2.62 -2.14 -26.36
CA TYR A 52 1.47 -1.46 -26.95
C TYR A 52 1.44 0.02 -26.54
N ASP A 53 1.21 0.89 -27.52
CA ASP A 53 1.09 2.36 -27.36
C ASP A 53 2.24 3.01 -26.57
N GLY A 54 3.47 2.61 -26.88
CA GLY A 54 4.67 3.18 -26.23
C GLY A 54 5.09 2.50 -24.94
N GLU A 55 4.31 1.55 -24.42
CA GLU A 55 4.52 0.94 -23.09
C GLU A 55 4.63 -0.59 -23.13
N TYR A 56 5.36 -1.15 -22.16
CA TYR A 56 5.37 -2.59 -21.90
C TYR A 56 4.33 -2.92 -20.83
N HIS A 57 3.43 -3.85 -21.16
CA HIS A 57 2.38 -4.35 -20.29
C HIS A 57 2.76 -5.75 -19.81
N LEU A 58 2.69 -5.97 -18.49
CA LEU A 58 2.95 -7.27 -17.86
C LEU A 58 1.71 -7.71 -17.08
N PHE A 59 1.23 -8.92 -17.36
CA PHE A 59 0.14 -9.57 -16.61
C PHE A 59 0.71 -10.76 -15.83
N TYR A 60 -0.06 -11.27 -14.87
CA TYR A 60 0.26 -12.45 -14.07
C TYR A 60 -1.05 -13.08 -13.57
N GLN A 61 -1.00 -14.36 -13.18
CA GLN A 61 -2.17 -15.09 -12.65
C GLN A 61 -2.49 -14.69 -11.21
#